data_AF-A0A7C6EFP5-F1
#
_entry.id   AF-A0A7C6EFP5-F1
#
_cell.length_a   1.000
_cell.length_b   1.000
_cell.length_c   1.000
_cell.angle_alpha   90.00
_cell.angle_beta   90.00
_cell.angle_gamma   90.00
#
_symmetry.space_group_name_H-M   'P 1'
#
loop_
_entity.id
_entity.type
_entity.pdbx_description
1 polymer ?
#
loop_
_entity_poly.entity_id
_entity_poly.type
_entity_poly.pdbx_seq_one_letter_code
_entity_poly.pdbx_strand_id
1 'polypeptide(L)'
;MKTYLSHGGGINSWALYLYLIEQGKIPGEDFEAVFVNHGTDWPETYEYMQMMIDHGYPVTVIKPVNKYGSTVYERCLNRRIIPNRGRRWCTKEYKV
;
A
#
# COMPACT_ATOMS: atom_id res chain seq x y z
N MET A 1 21.58 -5.58 -2.28
CA MET A 1 20.59 -4.93 -1.39
C MET A 1 19.31 -4.83 -2.19
N LYS A 2 18.17 -5.29 -1.68
CA LYS A 2 16.90 -5.28 -2.44
C LYS A 2 16.35 -3.86 -2.51
N THR A 3 15.93 -3.42 -3.69
CA THR A 3 15.31 -2.08 -3.86
C THR A 3 13.81 -2.20 -3.60
N TYR A 4 13.23 -1.25 -2.88
CA TYR A 4 11.79 -1.26 -2.61
C TYR A 4 11.10 -0.12 -3.34
N LEU A 5 10.02 -0.45 -4.04
CA LEU A 5 9.09 0.52 -4.62
C LEU A 5 7.90 0.67 -3.67
N SER A 6 7.79 1.84 -3.03
CA SER A 6 6.58 2.20 -2.30
C SER A 6 5.44 2.39 -3.31
N HIS A 7 4.53 1.41 -3.36
CA HIS A 7 3.52 1.32 -4.39
C HIS A 7 2.14 1.63 -3.79
N GLY A 8 1.57 2.78 -4.13
CA GLY A 8 0.29 3.24 -3.56
C GLY A 8 -0.95 2.76 -4.30
N GLY A 9 -0.81 1.96 -5.36
CA GLY A 9 -1.91 1.51 -6.22
C GLY A 9 -2.47 2.58 -7.17
N GLY A 10 -1.89 3.78 -7.16
CA GLY A 10 -2.27 4.87 -8.05
C GLY A 10 -1.45 4.91 -9.34
N ILE A 11 -1.89 5.78 -10.26
CA ILE A 11 -1.30 5.96 -11.61
C ILE A 11 0.22 6.18 -11.55
N ASN A 12 0.70 7.08 -10.67
CA ASN A 12 2.14 7.40 -10.61
C ASN A 12 2.99 6.22 -10.14
N SER A 13 2.51 5.44 -9.17
CA SER A 13 3.24 4.28 -8.68
C SER A 13 3.23 3.12 -9.69
N TRP A 14 2.18 3.01 -10.50
CA TRP A 14 2.13 2.07 -11.64
C TRP A 14 3.03 2.52 -12.78
N ALA A 15 3.04 3.81 -13.12
CA ALA A 15 3.93 4.36 -14.14
C ALA A 15 5.41 4.08 -13.80
N LEU A 16 5.82 4.31 -12.55
CA LEU A 16 7.17 3.98 -12.11
C LEU A 16 7.45 2.47 -12.14
N TYR A 17 6.49 1.63 -11.72
CA TYR A 17 6.62 0.17 -11.81
C TYR A 17 6.90 -0.29 -13.25
N LEU A 18 6.08 0.17 -14.19
CA LEU A 18 6.19 -0.19 -15.61
C LEU A 18 7.47 0.37 -16.23
N TYR A 19 7.85 1.60 -15.87
CA TYR A 19 9.11 2.18 -16.29
C TYR A 19 10.32 1.35 -15.83
N LEU A 20 10.33 0.84 -14.60
CA LEU A 20 11.41 -0.04 -14.13
C LEU A 20 11.51 -1.31 -14.98
N ILE A 21 10.38 -1.93 -15.37
CA ILE A 21 10.37 -3.07 -16.28
C ILE A 21 10.96 -2.68 -17.64
N GLU A 22 10.58 -1.52 -18.19
CA GLU A 22 11.11 -1.01 -19.46
C GLU A 22 12.63 -0.79 -19.40
N GLN A 23 13.15 -0.40 -18.23
CA GLN A 23 14.60 -0.32 -17.96
C GLN A 23 15.27 -1.69 -17.71
N GLY A 24 14.56 -2.80 -17.95
CA GLY A 24 15.05 -4.17 -17.82
C GLY A 24 15.08 -4.69 -16.38
N LYS A 25 14.38 -4.05 -15.44
CA LYS A 25 14.29 -4.53 -14.05
C LYS A 25 13.21 -5.60 -13.90
N ILE A 26 13.53 -6.66 -13.18
CA ILE A 26 12.63 -7.79 -12.94
C ILE A 26 11.95 -7.61 -11.57
N PRO A 27 10.62 -7.46 -11.51
CA PRO A 27 9.88 -7.40 -10.25
C PRO A 27 10.07 -8.69 -9.43
N GLY A 28 10.35 -8.56 -8.13
CA GLY A 28 10.67 -9.67 -7.23
C GLY A 28 12.16 -9.96 -7.10
N GLU A 29 12.95 -9.65 -8.13
CA GLU A 29 14.41 -9.86 -8.17
C GLU A 29 15.17 -8.53 -7.94
N ASP A 30 15.01 -7.58 -8.86
CA ASP A 30 15.67 -6.27 -8.81
C ASP A 30 14.98 -5.30 -7.84
N PHE A 31 13.65 -5.37 -7.78
CA PHE A 31 12.87 -4.53 -6.90
C PHE A 31 11.62 -5.24 -6.36
N GLU A 32 11.18 -4.84 -5.19
CA GLU A 32 9.92 -5.29 -4.58
C GLU A 32 8.94 -4.12 -4.48
N ALA A 33 7.82 -4.22 -5.18
CA ALA A 33 6.71 -3.30 -5.02
C ALA A 33 5.92 -3.67 -3.76
N VAL A 34 5.69 -2.70 -2.89
CA VAL A 34 4.99 -2.90 -1.62
C VAL A 34 3.77 -1.99 -1.56
N PHE A 35 2.58 -2.60 -1.42
CA PHE A 35 1.32 -1.91 -1.19
C PHE A 35 0.83 -2.13 0.23
N VAL A 36 0.43 -1.04 0.89
CA VAL A 36 -0.06 -1.07 2.27
C VAL A 36 -1.59 -0.99 2.27
N ASN A 37 -2.23 -2.14 2.48
CA ASN A 37 -3.67 -2.24 2.66
C ASN A 37 -4.02 -1.91 4.13
N HIS A 38 -4.25 -0.63 4.40
CA HIS A 38 -4.70 -0.15 5.72
C HIS A 38 -6.22 -0.28 5.95
N GLY A 39 -6.95 -0.91 5.01
CA GLY A 39 -8.37 -1.22 5.13
C GLY A 39 -9.33 -0.04 5.07
N THR A 40 -8.91 1.11 4.54
CA THR A 40 -9.76 2.31 4.45
C THR A 40 -9.65 3.06 3.11
N ASP A 41 -9.10 2.41 2.08
CA ASP A 41 -9.27 2.86 0.70
C ASP A 41 -10.61 2.38 0.16
N TRP A 42 -10.96 2.84 -1.04
CA TRP A 42 -12.16 2.39 -1.73
C TRP A 42 -12.07 0.90 -2.08
N PRO A 43 -13.17 0.12 -1.97
CA PRO A 43 -13.19 -1.31 -2.35
C PRO A 43 -12.57 -1.58 -3.73
N GLU A 44 -12.87 -0.71 -4.70
CA GLU A 44 -12.39 -0.76 -6.08
C GLU A 44 -10.86 -0.66 -6.16
N THR A 45 -10.21 -0.01 -5.20
CA THR A 45 -8.74 0.02 -5.12
C THR A 45 -8.18 -1.36 -4.82
N TYR A 46 -8.82 -2.11 -3.93
CA TYR A 46 -8.38 -3.46 -3.58
C TYR A 46 -8.67 -4.45 -4.72
N GLU A 47 -9.82 -4.33 -5.36
CA GLU A 47 -10.17 -5.10 -6.55
C GLU A 47 -9.18 -4.86 -7.68
N TYR A 48 -8.86 -3.59 -7.95
CA TYR A 48 -7.87 -3.22 -8.96
C TYR A 48 -6.47 -3.74 -8.64
N MET A 49 -6.02 -3.62 -7.38
CA MET A 49 -4.72 -4.16 -6.96
C MET A 49 -4.66 -5.68 -7.12
N GLN A 50 -5.72 -6.40 -6.73
CA GLN A 50 -5.79 -7.85 -6.89
C GLN A 50 -5.78 -8.22 -8.37
N MET A 51 -6.58 -7.53 -9.19
CA MET A 51 -6.60 -7.72 -10.64
C MET A 51 -5.19 -7.60 -11.23
N MET A 52 -4.43 -6.55 -10.90
CA MET A 52 -3.09 -6.36 -11.43
C MET A 52 -2.11 -7.46 -10.99
N ILE A 53 -2.20 -7.91 -9.73
CA ILE A 53 -1.39 -9.03 -9.23
C ILE A 53 -1.71 -10.31 -10.02
N ASP A 54 -3.00 -10.58 -10.26
CA ASP A 54 -3.45 -11.75 -11.02
C ASP A 54 -3.02 -11.69 -12.49
N HIS A 55 -2.82 -10.49 -13.04
CA HIS A 55 -2.27 -10.28 -14.39
C HIS A 55 -0.73 -10.40 -14.47
N GLY A 56 -0.07 -10.80 -13.38
CA GLY A 56 1.37 -11.05 -13.37
C GLY A 56 2.23 -9.86 -13.00
N TYR A 57 1.66 -8.82 -12.38
CA TYR A 57 2.42 -7.71 -11.79
C TYR A 57 2.55 -7.93 -10.28
N PRO A 58 3.56 -8.69 -9.80
CA PRO A 58 3.66 -9.01 -8.38
C PRO A 58 3.85 -7.75 -7.54
N VAL A 59 3.05 -7.66 -6.47
CA VAL A 59 3.10 -6.61 -5.45
C VAL A 59 2.92 -7.27 -4.08
N THR A 60 3.85 -7.03 -3.16
CA THR A 60 3.74 -7.46 -1.77
C THR A 60 2.68 -6.62 -1.07
N VAL A 61 1.64 -7.27 -0.54
CA VAL A 61 0.58 -6.59 0.21
C VAL A 61 0.82 -6.71 1.71
N ILE A 62 1.00 -5.58 2.37
CA ILE A 62 1.10 -5.50 3.84
C ILE A 62 -0.24 -5.02 4.39
N LYS A 63 -0.74 -5.70 5.42
CA LYS A 63 -1.96 -5.32 6.16
C LYS A 63 -1.57 -4.88 7.57
N PRO A 64 -1.26 -3.59 7.80
CA PRO A 64 -0.75 -3.14 9.07
C PRO A 64 -1.86 -3.07 10.12
N VAL A 65 -1.51 -3.47 11.33
CA VAL A 65 -2.22 -3.12 12.56
C VAL A 65 -1.33 -2.21 13.38
N ASN A 66 -1.92 -1.32 14.19
CA ASN A 66 -1.11 -0.54 15.12
C ASN A 66 -0.52 -1.44 16.22
N LYS A 67 0.30 -0.87 17.11
CA LYS A 67 0.89 -1.56 18.26
C LYS A 67 -0.10 -2.22 19.23
N TYR A 68 -1.40 -1.97 19.07
CA TYR A 68 -2.49 -2.56 19.85
C TYR A 68 -3.30 -3.58 19.05
N GLY A 69 -2.84 -3.97 17.85
CA GLY A 69 -3.54 -4.94 17.01
C GLY A 69 -4.79 -4.41 16.30
N SER A 70 -5.00 -3.09 16.26
CA SER A 70 -6.20 -2.49 15.64
C SER A 70 -5.88 -1.78 14.33
N THR A 71 -6.76 -1.95 13.35
CA THR A 71 -6.80 -1.23 12.06
C THR A 71 -7.12 0.25 12.26
N VAL A 72 -6.99 1.05 11.19
CA VAL A 72 -7.38 2.47 11.20
C VAL A 72 -8.87 2.61 11.52
N TYR A 73 -9.71 1.77 10.89
CA TYR A 73 -11.15 1.80 11.07
C TYR A 73 -11.55 1.48 12.52
N GLU A 74 -11.06 0.37 13.08
CA GLU A 74 -11.36 -0.02 14.46
C GLU A 74 -10.94 1.04 15.47
N ARG A 75 -9.75 1.64 15.29
CA ARG A 75 -9.30 2.73 16.16
C ARG A 75 -10.23 3.93 16.10
N CYS A 76 -10.65 4.34 14.91
CA CYS A 76 -11.57 5.47 14.71
C CYS A 76 -12.91 5.18 15.37
N LEU A 77 -13.45 3.98 15.13
CA LEU A 77 -14.73 3.54 15.67
C LEU A 77 -14.71 3.47 17.21
N ASN A 78 -13.72 2.78 17.79
CA ASN A 78 -13.60 2.56 19.23
C ASN A 78 -13.39 3.87 20.01
N ARG A 79 -12.67 4.83 19.42
CA ARG A 79 -12.35 6.11 20.07
C ARG A 79 -13.29 7.25 19.68
N ARG A 80 -14.26 7.00 18.78
CA ARG A 80 -15.17 8.02 18.23
C ARG A 80 -14.40 9.23 17.64
N ILE A 81 -13.34 8.94 16.90
CA ILE A 81 -12.50 9.96 16.24
C ILE A 81 -12.49 9.75 14.74
N ILE A 82 -12.20 10.81 13.99
CA ILE A 82 -11.87 10.75 12.57
C ILE A 82 -10.37 11.04 12.35
N PRO A 83 -9.75 10.52 11.28
CA PRO A 83 -8.39 10.87 10.91
C PRO A 83 -8.23 12.38 10.74
N ASN A 84 -7.16 12.94 11.31
CA ASN A 84 -6.87 14.36 11.27
C ASN A 84 -5.60 14.63 10.44
N ARG A 85 -5.73 15.43 9.38
CA ARG A 85 -4.64 15.77 8.47
C ARG A 85 -3.50 16.55 9.13
N GLY A 86 -3.75 17.32 10.19
CA GLY A 86 -2.72 18.05 10.93
C GLY A 86 -1.91 17.16 11.87
N ARG A 87 -2.55 16.18 12.53
CA ARG A 87 -1.86 15.25 13.44
C ARG A 87 -1.20 14.07 12.73
N ARG A 88 -1.69 13.67 11.55
CA ARG A 88 -1.15 12.61 10.66
C ARG A 88 -0.82 11.28 11.35
N TRP A 89 -1.49 10.97 12.47
CA TRP A 89 -1.27 9.74 13.23
C TRP A 89 -1.58 8.49 12.39
N CYS A 90 -2.59 8.55 11.52
CA CYS A 90 -2.94 7.43 10.64
C CYS A 90 -1.87 7.17 9.58
N THR A 91 -1.17 8.21 9.11
CA THR A 91 -0.02 8.05 8.22
C THR A 91 1.16 7.43 8.96
N LYS A 92 1.50 7.98 10.14
CA LYS A 92 2.66 7.53 10.93
C LYS A 92 2.54 6.08 11.40
N GLU A 93 1.34 5.63 11.71
CA GLU A 93 1.13 4.32 12.36
C GLU A 93 0.67 3.21 11.39
N TYR A 94 0.22 3.56 10.19
CA TYR A 94 -0.37 2.60 9.24
C TYR A 94 0.09 2.76 7.80
N LYS A 95 0.97 3.73 7.48
CA LYS A 95 1.51 3.92 6.13
C LYS A 95 3.04 4.04 6.09
N VAL A 96 3.66 4.53 7.16
CA VAL A 96 5.11 4.76 7.30
C VAL A 96 5.70 3.73 8.24
#